data_AF-A0A0Q5CBF2-F1
#
_entry.id   AF-A0A0Q5CBF2-F1
#
_cell.length_a   1.000
_cell.length_b   1.000
_cell.length_c   1.000
_cell.angle_alpha   90.00
_cell.angle_beta   90.00
_cell.angle_gamma   90.00
#
_symmetry.space_group_name_H-M   'P 1'
#
loop_
_entity.id
_entity.type
_entity.pdbx_description
1 polymer ?
#
loop_
_entity_poly.entity_id
_entity_poly.type
_entity_poly.pdbx_seq_one_letter_code
_entity_poly.pdbx_strand_id
1 'polypeptide(L)'
;MHALTLIQQGTPAVIRVPTPAELQPGEVQSWLRAGELIEKGHRSTAWDHLNFTVDTAEAFPLLPIELMAVTRAVARVGGKPFSYGHVVQRCVAVSNRPLQNGQTRLEPGPDNRVIERMTTAASELALVGRVLARPATFLPVRNVSS
;
A
#
# COMPACT_ATOMS: atom_id res chain seq x y z
N MET A 1 -22.09 -2.68 0.28
CA MET A 1 -22.96 -1.70 1.00
C MET A 1 -22.20 -1.05 2.16
N HIS A 2 -21.69 -1.82 3.13
CA HIS A 2 -21.00 -1.27 4.32
C HIS A 2 -19.80 -0.33 4.03
N ALA A 3 -18.92 -0.67 3.10
CA ALA A 3 -17.75 0.16 2.77
C ALA A 3 -18.11 1.57 2.24
N LEU A 4 -19.15 1.67 1.40
CA LEU A 4 -19.62 2.98 0.91
C LEU A 4 -20.24 3.81 2.02
N THR A 5 -20.93 3.17 2.97
CA THR A 5 -21.46 3.84 4.17
C THR A 5 -20.33 4.42 5.03
N LEU A 6 -19.27 3.66 5.28
CA LEU A 6 -18.10 4.14 6.02
C LEU A 6 -17.42 5.32 5.33
N ILE A 7 -17.25 5.23 3.99
CA ILE A 7 -16.70 6.33 3.19
C ILE A 7 -17.61 7.56 3.30
N GLN A 8 -18.94 7.41 3.17
CA GLN A 8 -19.90 8.51 3.30
C GLN A 8 -19.89 9.14 4.70
N GLN A 9 -19.76 8.35 5.78
CA GLN A 9 -19.69 8.89 7.14
C GLN A 9 -18.41 9.73 7.36
N GLY A 10 -17.31 9.35 6.72
CA GLY A 10 -16.07 10.14 6.73
C GLY A 10 -16.08 11.36 5.80
N THR A 11 -17.17 11.59 5.06
CA THR A 11 -17.21 12.58 3.97
C THR A 11 -18.42 13.53 4.10
N PRO A 12 -18.21 14.85 4.20
CA PRO A 12 -19.32 15.80 4.27
C PRO A 12 -20.08 15.98 2.94
N ALA A 13 -19.54 15.49 1.82
CA ALA A 13 -20.18 15.56 0.51
C ALA A 13 -21.08 14.34 0.24
N VAL A 14 -22.27 14.58 -0.32
CA VAL A 14 -23.18 13.50 -0.75
C VAL A 14 -22.57 12.75 -1.93
N ILE A 15 -22.18 11.49 -1.69
CA ILE A 15 -21.62 10.61 -2.72
C ILE A 15 -22.76 9.81 -3.35
N ARG A 16 -23.03 10.02 -4.64
CA ARG A 16 -23.94 9.17 -5.44
C ARG A 16 -23.35 7.75 -5.52
N VAL A 17 -24.16 6.75 -5.17
CA VAL A 17 -23.79 5.34 -5.36
C VAL A 17 -23.93 4.99 -6.84
N PRO A 18 -22.87 4.51 -7.53
CA PRO A 18 -22.95 4.10 -8.92
C PRO A 18 -23.76 2.80 -9.04
N THR A 19 -24.46 2.65 -10.16
CA THR A 19 -25.08 1.38 -10.54
C THR A 19 -24.01 0.38 -11.00
N PRO A 20 -24.29 -0.94 -11.00
CA PRO A 20 -23.31 -1.95 -11.43
C PRO A 20 -22.74 -1.70 -12.84
N ALA A 21 -23.54 -1.14 -13.75
CA ALA A 21 -23.12 -0.83 -15.12
C ALA A 21 -22.16 0.37 -15.22
N GLU A 22 -22.11 1.23 -14.20
CA GLU A 22 -21.25 2.41 -14.14
C GLU A 22 -19.88 2.12 -13.49
N LEU A 23 -19.69 0.92 -12.94
CA LEU A 23 -18.48 0.55 -12.20
C LEU A 23 -17.29 0.31 -13.12
N GLN A 24 -16.18 0.98 -12.83
CA GLN A 24 -14.91 0.71 -13.50
C GLN A 24 -14.22 -0.51 -12.86
N PRO A 25 -13.40 -1.27 -13.63
CA PRO A 25 -12.60 -2.36 -13.08
C PRO A 25 -11.78 -1.93 -11.87
N GLY A 26 -11.91 -2.66 -10.77
CA GLY A 26 -11.17 -2.40 -9.53
C GLY A 26 -11.78 -1.35 -8.58
N GLU A 27 -12.86 -0.64 -8.96
CA GLU A 27 -13.52 0.31 -8.05
C GLU A 27 -14.04 -0.35 -6.78
N VAL A 28 -14.68 -1.52 -6.90
CA VAL A 28 -15.18 -2.27 -5.73
C VAL A 28 -14.05 -2.64 -4.77
N GLN A 29 -12.90 -3.08 -5.30
CA GLN A 29 -11.74 -3.41 -4.47
C GLN A 29 -11.14 -2.16 -3.80
N SER A 30 -11.13 -1.03 -4.51
CA SER A 30 -10.73 0.26 -3.97
C SER A 30 -11.65 0.68 -2.80
N TRP A 31 -12.96 0.42 -2.91
CA TRP A 31 -13.92 0.70 -1.84
C TRP A 31 -13.73 -0.21 -0.63
N LEU A 32 -13.54 -1.51 -0.86
CA LEU A 32 -13.30 -2.47 0.23
C LEU A 32 -12.03 -2.11 1.00
N ARG A 33 -10.93 -1.78 0.29
CA ARG A 33 -9.70 -1.28 0.89
C ARG A 33 -9.94 -0.01 1.72
N ALA A 34 -10.68 0.95 1.18
CA ALA A 34 -10.98 2.20 1.88
C ALA A 34 -11.83 1.95 3.14
N GLY A 35 -12.86 1.10 3.04
CA GLY A 35 -13.70 0.71 4.18
C GLY A 35 -12.88 0.05 5.30
N GLU A 36 -12.04 -0.93 4.96
CA GLU A 36 -11.16 -1.59 5.94
C GLU A 36 -10.19 -0.62 6.62
N LEU A 37 -9.58 0.28 5.86
CA LEU A 37 -8.63 1.27 6.39
C LEU A 37 -9.32 2.32 7.27
N ILE A 38 -10.52 2.76 6.91
CA ILE A 38 -11.31 3.71 7.73
C ILE A 38 -11.78 3.05 9.02
N GLU A 39 -12.28 1.81 8.93
CA GLU A 39 -12.84 1.08 10.07
C GLU A 39 -11.76 0.59 11.05
N LYS A 40 -10.70 -0.04 10.54
CA LYS A 40 -9.70 -0.74 11.36
C LYS A 40 -8.41 0.05 11.54
N GLY A 41 -8.23 1.12 10.77
CA GLY A 41 -6.99 1.91 10.72
C GLY A 41 -5.81 1.21 10.03
N HIS A 42 -5.93 -0.08 9.70
CA HIS A 42 -4.88 -0.88 9.10
C HIS A 42 -5.43 -2.01 8.22
N ARG A 43 -4.58 -2.53 7.35
CA ARG A 43 -4.88 -3.62 6.42
C ARG A 43 -3.60 -4.38 6.07
N SER A 44 -3.72 -5.66 5.79
CA SER A 44 -2.61 -6.48 5.29
C SER A 44 -3.06 -7.24 4.06
N THR A 45 -2.26 -7.20 3.00
CA THR A 45 -2.51 -7.97 1.78
C THR A 45 -1.27 -8.70 1.32
N ALA A 46 -1.48 -9.78 0.57
CA ALA A 46 -0.41 -10.32 -0.24
C ALA A 46 0.06 -9.27 -1.26
N TRP A 47 1.36 -9.31 -1.57
CA TRP A 47 1.89 -8.61 -2.74
C TRP A 47 2.66 -9.60 -3.60
N ASP A 48 2.78 -9.28 -4.87
CA ASP A 48 3.62 -10.04 -5.78
C ASP A 48 4.95 -9.28 -5.94
N HIS A 49 5.63 -9.44 -7.05
CA HIS A 49 6.82 -8.71 -7.38
C HIS A 49 6.58 -7.23 -7.71
N LEU A 50 7.59 -6.39 -7.46
CA LEU A 50 7.64 -5.00 -7.94
C LEU A 50 8.74 -4.85 -8.99
N ASN A 51 8.42 -4.28 -10.15
CA ASN A 51 9.40 -3.96 -11.17
C ASN A 51 9.79 -2.48 -11.07
N PHE A 52 11.08 -2.21 -10.98
CA PHE A 52 11.66 -0.87 -10.96
C PHE A 52 12.44 -0.62 -12.25
N THR A 53 12.25 0.54 -12.86
CA THR A 53 13.06 0.99 -13.99
C THR A 53 14.44 1.41 -13.51
N VAL A 54 15.49 0.83 -14.11
CA VAL A 54 16.88 1.06 -13.71
C VAL A 54 17.38 2.38 -14.29
N ASP A 55 17.14 3.46 -13.56
CA ASP A 55 18.04 4.62 -13.53
C ASP A 55 18.76 4.75 -12.17
N THR A 56 18.37 3.91 -11.19
CA THR A 56 18.73 4.06 -9.76
C THR A 56 19.12 2.75 -9.07
N ALA A 57 19.38 1.66 -9.81
CA ALA A 57 19.69 0.36 -9.20
C ALA A 57 20.98 0.37 -8.35
N GLU A 58 21.90 1.31 -8.58
CA GLU A 58 23.07 1.52 -7.72
C GLU A 58 22.72 2.04 -6.30
N ALA A 59 21.47 2.50 -6.06
CA ALA A 59 21.06 3.12 -4.80
C ALA A 59 20.18 2.23 -3.90
N PHE A 60 19.84 1.01 -4.30
CA PHE A 60 19.09 0.10 -3.42
C PHE A 60 20.07 -0.62 -2.46
N PRO A 61 19.85 -0.54 -1.13
CA PRO A 61 20.72 -1.23 -0.17
C PRO A 61 20.72 -2.75 -0.40
N LEU A 62 21.78 -3.41 0.06
CA LEU A 62 21.88 -4.87 0.03
C LEU A 62 20.63 -5.51 0.64
N LEU A 63 20.08 -6.50 -0.07
CA LEU A 63 18.92 -7.25 0.38
C LEU A 63 19.28 -8.14 1.57
N PRO A 64 18.32 -8.41 2.48
CA PRO A 64 16.92 -8.00 2.42
C PRO A 64 16.66 -6.55 2.84
N ILE A 65 15.65 -5.92 2.22
CA ILE A 65 15.27 -4.53 2.49
C ILE A 65 13.81 -4.41 2.88
N GLU A 66 13.53 -3.44 3.73
CA GLU A 66 12.20 -2.96 4.00
C GLU A 66 11.92 -1.72 3.14
N LEU A 67 10.80 -1.76 2.42
CA LEU A 67 10.28 -0.65 1.64
C LEU A 67 9.17 0.03 2.43
N MET A 68 9.20 1.36 2.49
CA MET A 68 8.13 2.17 3.05
C MET A 68 7.72 3.25 2.05
N ALA A 69 6.43 3.34 1.77
CA ALA A 69 5.86 4.41 0.95
C ALA A 69 4.74 5.11 1.72
N VAL A 70 4.64 6.44 1.56
CA VAL A 70 3.49 7.20 2.05
C VAL A 70 2.71 7.73 0.86
N THR A 71 1.44 7.33 0.76
CA THR A 71 0.58 7.65 -0.39
C THR A 71 -0.71 8.33 0.07
N ARG A 72 -1.31 9.14 -0.80
CA ARG A 72 -2.67 9.64 -0.58
C ARG A 72 -3.63 8.47 -0.72
N ALA A 73 -4.50 8.31 0.27
CA ALA A 73 -5.52 7.29 0.31
C ALA A 73 -6.68 7.74 -0.58
N VAL A 74 -6.79 7.16 -1.77
CA VAL A 74 -7.80 7.53 -2.76
C VAL A 74 -8.71 6.35 -3.08
N ALA A 75 -10.02 6.60 -3.08
CA ALA A 75 -11.04 5.70 -3.59
C ALA A 75 -11.67 6.32 -4.84
N ARG A 76 -12.02 5.52 -5.86
CA ARG A 76 -12.75 6.02 -7.04
C ARG A 76 -14.22 5.68 -6.91
N VAL A 77 -15.12 6.65 -6.82
CA VAL A 77 -16.57 6.41 -6.75
C VAL A 77 -17.24 7.05 -7.96
N GLY A 78 -17.76 6.22 -8.88
CA GLY A 78 -18.37 6.68 -10.11
C GLY A 78 -17.38 7.44 -10.99
N GLY A 79 -16.16 6.91 -11.13
CA GLY A 79 -15.06 7.50 -11.90
C GLY A 79 -14.35 8.68 -11.22
N LYS A 80 -14.92 9.28 -10.17
CA LYS A 80 -14.34 10.44 -9.48
C LYS A 80 -13.39 10.00 -8.36
N PRO A 81 -12.17 10.55 -8.27
CA PRO A 81 -11.27 10.27 -7.17
C PRO A 81 -11.74 10.98 -5.91
N PHE A 82 -11.72 10.26 -4.79
CA PHE A 82 -12.05 10.74 -3.46
C PHE A 82 -10.89 10.45 -2.50
N SER A 83 -10.36 11.49 -1.86
CA SER A 83 -9.25 11.36 -0.91
C SER A 83 -9.80 11.25 0.52
N TYR A 84 -9.40 10.21 1.25
CA TYR A 84 -9.83 9.94 2.63
C TYR A 84 -8.68 9.95 3.65
N GLY A 85 -7.49 10.41 3.24
CA GLY A 85 -6.35 10.61 4.13
C GLY A 85 -5.04 10.19 3.50
N HIS A 86 -4.12 9.71 4.32
CA HIS A 86 -2.83 9.17 3.88
C HIS A 86 -2.60 7.79 4.49
N VAL A 87 -1.90 6.95 3.75
CA VAL A 87 -1.58 5.58 4.13
C VAL A 87 -0.07 5.40 4.07
N VAL A 88 0.48 4.81 5.12
CA VAL A 88 1.83 4.24 5.11
C VAL A 88 1.72 2.79 4.64
N GLN A 89 2.50 2.43 3.64
CA GLN A 89 2.61 1.07 3.11
C GLN A 89 4.01 0.55 3.43
N ARG A 90 4.11 -0.66 3.99
CA ARG A 90 5.37 -1.32 4.33
C ARG A 90 5.39 -2.73 3.78
N CYS A 91 6.50 -3.14 3.19
CA CYS A 91 6.76 -4.53 2.79
C CYS A 91 8.25 -4.85 2.83
N VAL A 92 8.59 -6.14 2.81
CA VAL A 92 9.97 -6.62 2.85
C VAL A 92 10.30 -7.33 1.55
N ALA A 93 11.36 -6.90 0.86
CA ALA A 93 11.92 -7.58 -0.31
C ALA A 93 13.21 -8.32 0.09
N VAL A 94 13.42 -9.53 -0.46
CA VAL A 94 14.56 -10.38 -0.09
C VAL A 94 15.45 -10.79 -1.25
N SER A 95 14.96 -10.69 -2.49
CA SER A 95 15.80 -10.87 -3.66
C SER A 95 15.44 -9.84 -4.73
N ASN A 96 16.41 -9.51 -5.56
CA ASN A 96 16.21 -8.73 -6.76
C ASN A 96 16.72 -9.52 -7.96
N ARG A 97 16.01 -9.43 -9.07
CA ARG A 97 16.36 -10.11 -10.31
C ARG A 97 16.41 -9.09 -11.43
N PRO A 98 17.52 -8.93 -12.15
CA PRO A 98 17.53 -8.13 -13.36
C PRO A 98 16.59 -8.76 -14.39
N LEU A 99 15.80 -7.93 -15.05
CA LEU A 99 14.93 -8.29 -16.16
C LEU A 99 15.62 -7.94 -17.49
N GLN A 100 15.26 -8.64 -18.56
CA GLN A 100 15.87 -8.47 -19.89
C GLN A 100 15.67 -7.06 -20.47
N ASN A 101 14.67 -6.32 -19.99
CA ASN A 101 14.35 -4.96 -20.40
C ASN A 101 15.10 -3.89 -19.59
N GLY A 102 16.13 -4.27 -18.83
CA GLY A 102 16.87 -3.35 -17.97
C GLY A 102 16.07 -2.88 -16.76
N GLN A 103 15.01 -3.57 -16.36
CA GLN A 103 14.34 -3.33 -15.09
C GLN A 103 14.89 -4.25 -14.00
N THR A 104 14.69 -3.89 -12.75
CA THR A 104 14.97 -4.79 -11.61
C THR A 104 13.65 -5.21 -10.99
N ARG A 105 13.45 -6.51 -10.83
CA ARG A 105 12.32 -7.08 -10.10
C ARG A 105 12.70 -7.32 -8.66
N LEU A 106 11.94 -6.80 -7.70
CA LEU A 106 12.03 -7.16 -6.29
C LEU A 106 11.03 -8.28 -5.97
N GLU A 107 11.51 -9.33 -5.31
CA GLU A 107 10.69 -10.47 -4.88
C GLU A 107 10.22 -10.30 -3.43
N PRO A 108 8.99 -10.73 -3.10
CA PRO A 108 8.45 -10.70 -1.74
C PRO A 108 9.32 -11.45 -0.72
N GLY A 109 9.35 -10.93 0.50
CA GLY A 109 9.94 -11.59 1.64
C GLY A 109 9.06 -12.73 2.20
N PRO A 110 9.52 -13.38 3.29
CA PRO A 110 8.88 -14.58 3.84
C PRO A 110 7.45 -14.35 4.33
N ASP A 111 7.14 -13.13 4.76
CA ASP A 111 5.80 -12.75 5.20
C ASP A 111 4.83 -12.56 4.04
N ASN A 112 5.36 -12.31 2.83
CA ASN A 112 4.65 -12.04 1.59
C ASN A 112 3.53 -11.02 1.76
N ARG A 113 3.79 -9.92 2.47
CA ARG A 113 2.76 -8.94 2.84
C ARG A 113 3.13 -7.50 2.52
N VAL A 114 2.12 -6.74 2.15
CA VAL A 114 2.08 -5.28 2.27
C VAL A 114 1.17 -4.94 3.43
N ILE A 115 1.73 -4.24 4.41
CA ILE A 115 1.00 -3.70 5.57
C ILE A 115 0.69 -2.25 5.27
N GLU A 116 -0.59 -1.91 5.38
CA GLU A 116 -1.11 -0.57 5.16
C GLU A 116 -1.66 -0.03 6.48
N ARG A 117 -1.36 1.24 6.79
CA ARG A 117 -1.90 1.92 7.98
C ARG A 117 -2.24 3.37 7.67
N MET A 118 -3.40 3.82 8.13
CA MET A 118 -3.77 5.24 8.08
C MET A 118 -2.83 6.08 8.94
N THR A 119 -2.43 7.24 8.45
CA THR A 119 -1.57 8.17 9.21
C THR A 119 -2.00 9.62 9.09
N THR A 120 -1.77 10.34 10.18
CA THR A 120 -1.84 11.80 10.30
C THR A 120 -0.53 12.39 10.83
N ALA A 121 0.50 11.56 11.04
CA ALA A 121 1.77 11.98 11.62
C ALA A 121 2.55 12.87 10.64
N ALA A 122 2.89 14.11 11.06
CA ALA A 122 3.55 15.09 10.20
C ALA A 122 4.88 14.59 9.59
N SER A 123 5.65 13.81 10.35
CA SER A 123 6.91 13.21 9.88
C SER A 123 6.70 12.20 8.75
N GLU A 124 5.60 11.44 8.78
CA GLU A 124 5.24 10.51 7.72
C GLU A 124 4.63 11.25 6.52
N LEU A 125 3.80 12.26 6.76
CA LEU A 125 3.21 13.09 5.70
C LEU A 125 4.25 13.86 4.89
N ALA A 126 5.39 14.23 5.49
CA ALA A 126 6.52 14.84 4.79
C ALA A 126 7.15 13.92 3.72
N LEU A 127 6.85 12.61 3.76
CA LEU A 127 7.36 11.60 2.83
C LEU A 127 6.39 11.26 1.70
N VAL A 128 5.25 11.95 1.60
CA VAL A 128 4.24 11.67 0.56
C VAL A 128 4.87 11.74 -0.84
N GLY A 129 4.66 10.67 -1.62
CA GLY A 129 5.20 10.54 -2.97
C GLY A 129 6.65 10.03 -3.02
N ARG A 130 7.23 9.64 -1.88
CA ARG A 130 8.57 9.02 -1.80
C ARG A 130 8.47 7.56 -1.39
N VAL A 131 9.43 6.77 -1.85
CA VAL A 131 9.70 5.42 -1.37
C VAL A 131 11.01 5.45 -0.60
N LEU A 132 10.99 5.01 0.65
CA LEU A 132 12.18 4.80 1.45
C LEU A 132 12.53 3.31 1.43
N ALA A 133 13.81 3.02 1.19
CA ALA A 133 14.36 1.68 1.28
C ALA A 133 15.41 1.66 2.39
N ARG A 134 15.34 0.68 3.29
CA ARG A 134 16.33 0.47 4.34
C ARG A 134 16.61 -1.03 4.51
N PRO A 135 17.80 -1.42 5.02
CA PRO A 135 18.04 -2.81 5.39
C PRO A 135 16.95 -3.34 6.33
N ALA A 136 16.45 -4.54 6.05
CA ALA A 136 15.40 -5.16 6.87
C ALA A 136 15.98 -5.49 8.26
N THR A 137 15.32 -5.03 9.31
CA THR A 137 15.68 -5.37 10.70
C THR A 137 14.76 -6.49 11.17
N PHE A 138 15.23 -7.74 11.10
CA PHE A 138 14.49 -8.85 11.69
C PHE A 138 14.74 -8.85 13.20
N LEU A 139 13.67 -8.69 13.99
CA LEU A 139 13.76 -9.01 15.41
C LEU A 139 13.99 -10.52 15.54
N PRO A 140 14.89 -10.98 16.42
CA PRO A 140 15.07 -12.40 16.65
C PRO A 140 13.73 -13.00 17.12
N VAL A 141 13.24 -13.98 16.37
CA VAL A 141 12.08 -14.77 16.78
C VAL A 141 12.51 -15.50 18.05
N ARG A 142 12.03 -15.07 19.22
CA ARG A 142 12.13 -15.90 20.43
C ARG A 142 11.33 -17.16 20.11
N ASN A 143 12.02 -18.27 19.86
CA ASN A 143 11.39 -19.58 19.90
C ASN A 143 10.76 -19.72 21.28
N VAL A 144 9.44 -19.58 21.36
CA VAL A 144 8.70 -20.01 22.52
C VAL A 144 8.61 -21.53 22.37
N SER A 145 9.64 -22.22 22.86
CA SER A 145 9.57 -23.66 23.05
C SER A 145 8.38 -23.95 23.95
N SER A 146 7.41 -24.69 23.41
CA SER A 146 6.31 -25.28 24.19
C SER A 146 6.76 -26.60 24.79
#